data_AF-A0AAV5T0Q4-F1
#
_entry.id   AF-A0AAV5T0Q4-F1
#
_cell.length_a   1.000
_cell.length_b   1.000
_cell.length_c   1.000
_cell.angle_alpha   90.00
_cell.angle_beta   90.00
_cell.angle_gamma   90.00
#
_symmetry.space_group_name_H-M   'P 1'
#
loop_
_entity.id
_entity.type
_entity.pdbx_description
1 polymer ?
#
loop_
_entity_poly.entity_id
_entity_poly.type
_entity_poly.pdbx_seq_one_letter_code
_entity_poly.pdbx_strand_id
1 'polypeptide(L)'
;MIERHKERLHAVAPEMIENEKTEDLRNMFILLRPLPSGLSLLVAEFEKYVKRKGHEAVGALQGDTIPQQFVERVLAVHEKYAAMKDQVFMQNPEFSGALDKALQAVVNVREDNKKGPPKASERLARYTDLLLRKSVKGLTDPEMEWSLSKAIIIFRYIEDKDVFQKYYQKMLSQRLILSLSVSMDAEEMMITKLKNACGYEFTSETE
;
A
#
# COMPACT_ATOMS: atom_id res chain seq x y z
N MET A 1 5.99 -26.70 -28.24
CA MET A 1 7.40 -26.85 -27.77
C MET A 1 7.59 -26.26 -26.37
N ILE A 2 7.15 -25.02 -26.11
CA ILE A 2 7.26 -24.36 -24.78
C ILE A 2 6.47 -25.10 -23.69
N GLU A 3 5.28 -25.63 -24.02
CA GLU A 3 4.44 -26.37 -23.06
C GLU A 3 5.14 -27.60 -22.44
N ARG A 4 6.00 -28.28 -23.21
CA ARG A 4 6.82 -29.41 -22.73
C ARG A 4 7.95 -29.00 -21.76
N HIS A 5 8.27 -27.71 -21.70
CA HIS A 5 9.31 -27.14 -20.84
C HIS A 5 8.74 -26.22 -19.74
N LYS A 6 7.41 -26.09 -19.66
CA LYS A 6 6.70 -25.26 -18.68
C LYS A 6 7.15 -25.59 -17.25
N GLU A 7 7.21 -26.87 -16.89
CA GLU A 7 7.62 -27.33 -15.56
C GLU A 7 9.05 -26.91 -15.20
N ARG A 8 9.98 -26.93 -16.18
CA ARG A 8 11.37 -26.52 -15.95
C ARG A 8 11.48 -25.01 -15.74
N LEU A 9 10.74 -24.22 -16.51
CA LEU A 9 10.65 -22.76 -16.31
C LEU A 9 10.02 -22.43 -14.96
N HIS A 10 8.98 -23.17 -14.58
CA HIS A 10 8.33 -23.06 -13.29
C HIS A 10 9.26 -23.40 -12.12
N ALA A 11 10.12 -24.39 -12.25
CA ALA A 11 11.08 -24.77 -11.20
C ALA A 11 12.12 -23.69 -10.88
N VAL A 12 12.48 -22.84 -11.85
CA VAL A 12 13.48 -21.77 -11.66
C VAL A 12 12.86 -20.41 -11.31
N ALA A 13 11.54 -20.25 -11.47
CA ALA A 13 10.83 -19.01 -11.20
C ALA A 13 11.00 -18.48 -9.76
N PRO A 14 10.96 -19.30 -8.69
CA PRO A 14 11.15 -18.81 -7.32
C PRO A 14 12.52 -18.17 -7.11
N GLU A 15 13.59 -18.78 -7.63
CA GLU A 15 14.96 -18.25 -7.51
C GLU A 15 15.13 -16.94 -8.29
N MET A 16 14.51 -16.84 -9.49
CA MET A 16 14.57 -15.63 -10.29
C MET A 16 13.85 -14.46 -9.63
N ILE A 17 12.71 -14.72 -8.97
CA ILE A 17 11.97 -13.71 -8.20
C ILE A 17 12.78 -13.31 -6.95
N GLU A 18 13.31 -14.27 -6.21
CA GLU A 18 14.06 -14.01 -4.97
C GLU A 18 15.28 -13.11 -5.20
N ASN A 19 15.96 -13.33 -6.32
CA ASN A 19 17.14 -12.56 -6.73
C ASN A 19 16.81 -11.34 -7.60
N GLU A 20 15.52 -11.04 -7.82
CA GLU A 20 15.05 -9.92 -8.63
C GLU A 20 15.70 -9.85 -10.02
N LYS A 21 15.88 -11.01 -10.69
CA LYS A 21 16.49 -11.12 -12.02
C LYS A 21 15.53 -10.59 -13.11
N THR A 22 15.39 -9.27 -13.22
CA THR A 22 14.35 -8.59 -14.02
C THR A 22 14.36 -8.97 -15.50
N GLU A 23 15.53 -9.10 -16.13
CA GLU A 23 15.64 -9.51 -17.53
C GLU A 23 15.18 -10.95 -17.76
N ASP A 24 15.61 -11.89 -16.90
CA ASP A 24 15.22 -13.29 -16.97
C ASP A 24 13.72 -13.47 -16.70
N LEU A 25 13.18 -12.75 -15.70
CA LEU A 25 11.75 -12.75 -15.39
C LEU A 25 10.93 -12.21 -16.56
N ARG A 26 11.42 -11.18 -17.27
CA ARG A 26 10.75 -10.62 -18.44
C ARG A 26 10.71 -11.64 -19.58
N ASN A 27 11.84 -12.31 -19.85
CA ASN A 27 11.91 -13.36 -20.85
C ASN A 27 10.98 -14.53 -20.51
N MET A 28 10.98 -14.97 -19.25
CA MET A 28 10.07 -16.02 -18.76
C MET A 28 8.60 -15.60 -18.90
N PHE A 29 8.25 -14.37 -18.54
CA PHE A 29 6.90 -13.83 -18.69
C PHE A 29 6.44 -13.87 -20.16
N ILE A 30 7.28 -13.43 -21.11
CA ILE A 30 6.98 -13.44 -22.54
C ILE A 30 6.72 -14.87 -23.04
N LEU A 31 7.49 -15.85 -22.57
CA LEU A 31 7.34 -17.26 -22.95
C LEU A 31 6.08 -17.92 -22.36
N LEU A 32 5.72 -17.56 -21.12
CA LEU A 32 4.61 -18.17 -20.40
C LEU A 32 3.25 -17.52 -20.70
N ARG A 33 3.22 -16.22 -21.05
CA ARG A 33 1.98 -15.46 -21.32
C ARG A 33 1.04 -16.11 -22.37
N PRO A 34 1.52 -16.71 -23.47
CA PRO A 34 0.64 -17.34 -24.46
C PRO A 34 0.00 -18.65 -24.00
N LEU A 35 0.49 -19.25 -22.91
CA LEU A 35 0.03 -20.56 -22.45
C LEU A 35 -1.16 -20.44 -21.50
N PRO A 36 -2.17 -21.34 -21.60
CA PRO A 36 -3.21 -21.46 -20.60
C PRO A 36 -2.62 -21.67 -19.21
N SER A 37 -3.00 -20.80 -18.27
CA SER A 37 -2.47 -20.79 -16.90
C SER A 37 -0.93 -20.85 -16.86
N GLY A 38 -0.27 -20.23 -17.85
CA GLY A 38 1.19 -20.19 -17.92
C GLY A 38 1.79 -19.33 -16.80
N LEU A 39 1.11 -18.23 -16.49
CA LEU A 39 1.54 -17.21 -15.53
C LEU A 39 1.16 -17.51 -14.08
N SER A 40 0.25 -18.47 -13.83
CA SER A 40 -0.33 -18.68 -12.49
C SER A 40 0.71 -18.90 -11.40
N LEU A 41 1.75 -19.70 -11.67
CA LEU A 41 2.85 -19.91 -10.72
C LEU A 41 3.68 -18.64 -10.52
N LEU A 42 3.99 -17.91 -11.60
CA LEU A 42 4.80 -16.70 -11.53
C LEU A 42 4.08 -15.60 -10.74
N VAL A 43 2.77 -15.49 -10.92
CA VAL A 43 1.90 -14.59 -10.15
C VAL A 43 1.87 -14.98 -8.67
N ALA A 44 1.72 -16.29 -8.37
CA ALA A 44 1.68 -16.78 -6.99
C ALA A 44 3.02 -16.57 -6.26
N GLU A 45 4.15 -16.86 -6.91
CA GLU A 45 5.48 -16.64 -6.34
C GLU A 45 5.79 -15.14 -6.18
N PHE A 46 5.34 -14.30 -7.13
CA PHE A 46 5.47 -12.84 -6.99
C PHE A 46 4.65 -12.31 -5.81
N GLU A 47 3.38 -12.72 -5.66
CA GLU A 47 2.53 -12.36 -4.52
C GLU A 47 3.21 -12.74 -3.19
N LYS A 48 3.69 -13.98 -3.09
CA LYS A 48 4.37 -14.52 -1.91
C LYS A 48 5.65 -13.74 -1.59
N TYR A 49 6.46 -13.44 -2.61
CA TYR A 49 7.69 -12.67 -2.46
C TYR A 49 7.43 -11.25 -1.95
N VAL A 50 6.54 -10.52 -2.62
CA VAL A 50 6.17 -9.14 -2.25
C VAL A 50 5.60 -9.10 -0.84
N LYS A 51 4.70 -10.04 -0.50
CA LYS A 51 4.12 -10.15 0.84
C LYS A 51 5.20 -10.33 1.91
N ARG A 52 6.15 -11.25 1.70
CA ARG A 52 7.25 -11.47 2.65
C ARG A 52 8.13 -10.23 2.78
N LYS A 53 8.52 -9.61 1.67
CA LYS A 53 9.32 -8.36 1.68
C LYS A 53 8.59 -7.21 2.36
N GLY A 54 7.28 -7.11 2.18
CA GLY A 54 6.45 -6.15 2.88
C GLY A 54 6.41 -6.39 4.39
N HIS A 55 6.22 -7.63 4.84
CA HIS A 55 6.28 -7.98 6.26
C HIS A 55 7.67 -7.72 6.88
N GLU A 56 8.75 -8.07 6.18
CA GLU A 56 10.13 -7.73 6.59
C GLU A 56 10.29 -6.22 6.77
N ALA A 57 9.75 -5.42 5.83
CA ALA A 57 9.85 -3.96 5.90
C ALA A 57 9.09 -3.38 7.10
N VAL A 58 7.86 -3.82 7.37
CA VAL A 58 7.04 -3.30 8.48
C VAL A 58 7.30 -3.98 9.83
N GLY A 59 8.12 -5.03 9.88
CA GLY A 59 8.40 -5.78 11.12
C GLY A 59 9.35 -5.06 12.09
N ALA A 60 10.19 -4.15 11.59
CA ALA A 60 11.22 -3.45 12.38
C ALA A 60 10.84 -1.99 12.69
N LEU A 61 9.57 -1.72 13.02
CA LEU A 61 9.10 -0.37 13.39
C LEU A 61 9.36 -0.11 14.88
N GLN A 62 10.00 1.01 15.21
CA GLN A 62 10.40 1.32 16.59
C GLN A 62 10.33 2.81 16.90
N GLY A 63 10.17 3.16 18.18
CA GLY A 63 10.20 4.54 18.68
C GLY A 63 8.91 5.33 18.44
N ASP A 64 9.00 6.66 18.56
CA ASP A 64 7.83 7.55 18.50
C ASP A 64 7.33 7.83 17.07
N THR A 65 8.11 7.46 16.04
CA THR A 65 7.80 7.69 14.62
C THR A 65 7.22 6.46 13.91
N ILE A 66 6.68 5.50 14.66
CA ILE A 66 6.05 4.28 14.12
C ILE A 66 5.01 4.58 13.03
N PRO A 67 4.08 5.56 13.18
CA PRO A 67 3.11 5.89 12.13
C PRO A 67 3.76 6.30 10.80
N GLN A 68 4.77 7.16 10.86
CA GLN A 68 5.52 7.67 9.70
C GLN A 68 6.31 6.53 9.05
N GLN A 69 7.09 5.80 9.83
CA GLN A 69 7.85 4.65 9.33
C GLN A 69 6.96 3.60 8.69
N PHE A 70 5.78 3.32 9.27
CA PHE A 70 4.82 2.39 8.68
C PHE A 70 4.39 2.85 7.29
N VAL A 71 3.96 4.10 7.16
CA VAL A 71 3.50 4.66 5.89
C VAL A 71 4.61 4.67 4.85
N GLU A 72 5.78 5.18 5.20
CA GLU A 72 6.94 5.27 4.31
C GLU A 72 7.41 3.90 3.82
N ARG A 73 7.47 2.90 4.71
CA ARG A 73 7.92 1.55 4.34
C ARG A 73 6.92 0.80 3.49
N VAL A 74 5.61 0.91 3.77
CA VAL A 74 4.57 0.33 2.91
C VAL A 74 4.59 0.98 1.53
N LEU A 75 4.74 2.31 1.45
CA LEU A 75 4.85 3.02 0.18
C LEU A 75 6.10 2.61 -0.61
N ALA A 76 7.25 2.50 0.04
CA ALA A 76 8.47 2.06 -0.62
C ALA A 76 8.32 0.66 -1.23
N VAL A 77 7.63 -0.26 -0.54
CA VAL A 77 7.30 -1.59 -1.06
C VAL A 77 6.36 -1.49 -2.25
N HIS A 78 5.29 -0.69 -2.15
CA HIS A 78 4.35 -0.46 -3.26
C HIS A 78 5.05 0.10 -4.49
N GLU A 79 5.80 1.20 -4.35
CA GLU A 79 6.49 1.88 -5.45
C GLU A 79 7.52 0.96 -6.12
N LYS A 80 8.32 0.23 -5.33
CA LYS A 80 9.32 -0.72 -5.86
C LYS A 80 8.67 -1.80 -6.73
N TYR A 81 7.63 -2.45 -6.24
CA TYR A 81 7.03 -3.59 -6.93
C TYR A 81 6.02 -3.18 -8.00
N ALA A 82 5.43 -1.98 -7.91
CA ALA A 82 4.71 -1.36 -9.02
C ALA A 82 5.66 -1.09 -10.20
N ALA A 83 6.85 -0.54 -9.94
CA ALA A 83 7.87 -0.32 -10.97
C ALA A 83 8.36 -1.64 -11.59
N MET A 84 8.62 -2.67 -10.78
CA MET A 84 8.97 -4.00 -11.29
C MET A 84 7.85 -4.58 -12.17
N LYS A 85 6.59 -4.44 -11.76
CA LYS A 85 5.43 -4.89 -12.55
C LYS A 85 5.35 -4.18 -13.90
N ASP A 86 5.61 -2.88 -13.94
CA ASP A 86 5.60 -2.10 -15.19
C ASP A 86 6.74 -2.53 -16.12
N GLN A 87 7.94 -2.72 -15.59
CA GLN A 87 9.15 -3.04 -16.37
C GLN A 87 9.20 -4.50 -16.83
N VAL A 88 8.80 -5.44 -15.98
CA VAL A 88 8.98 -6.89 -16.20
C VAL A 88 7.71 -7.52 -16.75
N PHE A 89 6.55 -7.17 -16.19
CA PHE A 89 5.28 -7.85 -16.47
C PHE A 89 4.33 -7.04 -17.37
N MET A 90 4.82 -5.97 -18.01
CA MET A 90 4.08 -5.18 -19.01
C MET A 90 2.68 -4.75 -18.53
N GLN A 91 2.57 -4.32 -17.28
CA GLN A 91 1.30 -3.92 -16.64
C GLN A 91 0.21 -5.01 -16.67
N ASN A 92 0.60 -6.29 -16.65
CA ASN A 92 -0.34 -7.40 -16.67
C ASN A 92 -1.29 -7.36 -15.43
N PRO A 93 -2.63 -7.46 -15.64
CA PRO A 93 -3.61 -7.37 -14.56
C PRO A 93 -3.47 -8.42 -13.45
N GLU A 94 -3.01 -9.63 -13.76
CA GLU A 94 -2.82 -10.70 -12.76
C GLU A 94 -1.73 -10.30 -11.74
N PHE A 95 -0.67 -9.64 -12.20
CA PHE A 95 0.39 -9.13 -11.33
C PHE A 95 -0.04 -7.89 -10.54
N SER A 96 -0.93 -7.05 -11.10
CA SER A 96 -1.58 -5.98 -10.33
C SER A 96 -2.40 -6.56 -9.18
N GLY A 97 -3.22 -7.58 -9.46
CA GLY A 97 -3.99 -8.28 -8.43
C GLY A 97 -3.12 -8.96 -7.36
N ALA A 98 -1.99 -9.55 -7.76
CA ALA A 98 -1.01 -10.12 -6.80
C ALA A 98 -0.36 -9.05 -5.92
N LEU A 99 0.04 -7.90 -6.49
CA LEU A 99 0.60 -6.78 -5.72
C LEU A 99 -0.42 -6.25 -4.71
N ASP A 100 -1.68 -6.06 -5.14
CA ASP A 100 -2.75 -5.57 -4.27
C ASP A 100 -3.04 -6.54 -3.12
N LYS A 101 -3.14 -7.85 -3.40
CA LYS A 101 -3.32 -8.88 -2.36
C LYS A 101 -2.15 -8.92 -1.38
N ALA A 102 -0.92 -8.81 -1.88
CA ALA A 102 0.27 -8.79 -1.03
C ALA A 102 0.27 -7.56 -0.11
N LEU A 103 -0.05 -6.38 -0.63
CA LEU A 103 -0.12 -5.14 0.16
C LEU A 103 -1.28 -5.15 1.15
N GLN A 104 -2.46 -5.68 0.79
CA GLN A 104 -3.55 -5.90 1.74
C GLN A 104 -3.10 -6.79 2.90
N ALA A 105 -2.41 -7.89 2.62
CA ALA A 105 -1.91 -8.78 3.66
C ALA A 105 -0.87 -8.11 4.57
N VAL A 106 -0.03 -7.21 4.03
CA VAL A 106 1.01 -6.48 4.78
C VAL A 106 0.43 -5.35 5.63
N VAL A 107 -0.55 -4.61 5.09
CA VAL A 107 -1.20 -3.49 5.78
C VAL A 107 -2.08 -3.98 6.92
N ASN A 108 -2.84 -5.06 6.71
CA ASN A 108 -3.83 -5.53 7.69
C ASN A 108 -3.26 -6.55 8.71
N VAL A 109 -1.94 -6.57 8.91
CA VAL A 109 -1.32 -7.41 9.95
C VAL A 109 -1.74 -6.95 11.34
N ARG A 110 -2.19 -7.91 12.16
CA ARG A 110 -2.40 -7.70 13.59
C ARG A 110 -1.09 -7.94 14.34
N GLU A 111 -0.70 -7.02 15.19
CA GLU A 111 0.45 -7.24 16.08
C GLU A 111 0.08 -8.29 17.15
N ASP A 112 0.95 -9.30 17.26
CA ASP A 112 1.02 -10.28 18.35
C ASP A 112 -0.28 -10.98 18.78
N ASN A 113 -0.92 -11.67 17.83
CA ASN A 113 -1.85 -12.78 18.07
C ASN A 113 -2.97 -12.54 19.12
N LYS A 114 -3.30 -11.27 19.39
CA LYS A 114 -4.33 -10.86 20.34
C LYS A 114 -5.43 -10.12 19.60
N LYS A 115 -6.63 -10.22 20.15
CA LYS A 115 -7.94 -9.80 19.64
C LYS A 115 -8.09 -8.28 19.39
N GLY A 116 -7.02 -7.56 19.09
CA GLY A 116 -7.02 -6.14 18.75
C GLY A 116 -7.21 -5.90 17.25
N PRO A 117 -7.79 -4.75 16.86
CA PRO A 117 -7.87 -4.37 15.45
C PRO A 117 -6.46 -4.14 14.88
N PRO A 118 -6.25 -4.37 13.57
CA PRO A 118 -5.06 -3.93 12.85
C PRO A 118 -4.71 -2.47 13.19
N LYS A 119 -3.44 -2.22 13.52
CA LYS A 119 -2.98 -0.87 13.87
C LYS A 119 -2.81 0.04 12.66
N ALA A 120 -2.96 -0.46 11.43
CA ALA A 120 -2.82 0.32 10.22
C ALA A 120 -3.78 1.52 10.18
N SER A 121 -5.04 1.33 10.56
CA SER A 121 -6.03 2.41 10.63
C SER A 121 -5.59 3.53 11.58
N GLU A 122 -5.13 3.19 12.78
CA GLU A 122 -4.63 4.18 13.75
C GLU A 122 -3.34 4.85 13.25
N ARG A 123 -2.38 4.07 12.73
CA ARG A 123 -1.11 4.58 12.21
C ARG A 123 -1.33 5.56 11.08
N LEU A 124 -2.17 5.21 10.11
CA LEU A 124 -2.47 6.09 8.98
C LEU A 124 -3.18 7.36 9.46
N ALA A 125 -4.15 7.25 10.36
CA ALA A 125 -4.84 8.41 10.91
C ALA A 125 -3.86 9.36 11.62
N ARG A 126 -2.96 8.82 12.46
CA ARG A 126 -1.91 9.61 13.13
C ARG A 126 -0.92 10.26 12.16
N TYR A 127 -0.53 9.54 11.10
CA TYR A 127 0.31 10.10 10.05
C TYR A 127 -0.37 11.27 9.34
N THR A 128 -1.64 11.11 8.97
CA THR A 128 -2.41 12.19 8.33
C THR A 128 -2.64 13.38 9.26
N ASP A 129 -2.90 13.14 10.55
CA ASP A 129 -3.01 14.19 11.57
C ASP A 129 -1.70 14.97 11.72
N LEU A 130 -0.55 14.29 11.69
CA LEU A 130 0.74 14.96 11.70
C LEU A 130 0.87 15.92 10.53
N LEU A 131 0.66 15.44 9.29
CA LEU A 131 0.81 16.25 8.08
C LEU A 131 -0.07 17.51 8.08
N LEU A 132 -1.26 17.42 8.67
CA LEU A 132 -2.25 18.50 8.67
C LEU A 132 -2.11 19.47 9.86
N ARG A 133 -1.13 19.28 10.76
CA ARG A 133 -0.88 20.19 11.88
C ARG A 133 0.08 21.32 11.51
N LYS A 134 -0.17 22.53 12.05
CA LYS A 134 0.72 23.71 11.96
C LYS A 134 2.16 23.46 12.42
N SER A 135 2.39 22.46 13.27
CA SER A 135 3.72 22.10 13.76
C SER A 135 4.62 21.51 12.67
N VAL A 136 4.05 20.99 11.58
CA VAL A 136 4.82 20.58 10.40
C VAL A 136 5.26 21.83 9.66
N LYS A 137 6.49 22.26 9.95
CA LYS A 137 7.12 23.38 9.25
C LYS A 137 7.86 22.85 8.02
N GLY A 138 7.63 23.48 6.86
CA GLY A 138 8.51 23.32 5.70
C GLY A 138 8.01 22.43 4.57
N LEU A 139 6.76 21.94 4.59
CA LEU A 139 6.15 21.37 3.39
C LEU A 139 5.50 22.49 2.57
N THR A 140 5.81 22.53 1.28
CA THR A 140 5.09 23.34 0.30
C THR A 140 3.73 22.70 -0.02
N ASP A 141 2.77 23.48 -0.53
CA ASP A 141 1.44 22.95 -0.90
C ASP A 141 1.52 21.74 -1.85
N PRO A 142 2.40 21.72 -2.88
CA PRO A 142 2.55 20.54 -3.75
C PRO A 142 3.08 19.30 -3.01
N GLU A 143 4.03 19.47 -2.09
CA GLU A 143 4.59 18.36 -1.30
C GLU A 143 3.56 17.81 -0.31
N MET A 144 2.71 18.69 0.23
CA MET A 144 1.59 18.30 1.08
C MET A 144 0.57 17.49 0.28
N GLU A 145 0.13 17.99 -0.87
CA GLU A 145 -0.80 17.26 -1.73
C GLU A 145 -0.23 15.88 -2.13
N TRP A 146 1.05 15.83 -2.48
CA TRP A 146 1.74 14.58 -2.79
C TRP A 146 1.72 13.60 -1.61
N SER A 147 2.04 14.08 -0.41
CA SER A 147 2.06 13.28 0.81
C SER A 147 0.66 12.75 1.20
N LEU A 148 -0.38 13.57 1.03
CA LEU A 148 -1.76 13.16 1.24
C LEU A 148 -2.20 12.14 0.19
N SER A 149 -1.84 12.33 -1.07
CA SER A 149 -2.14 11.36 -2.15
C SER A 149 -1.47 10.01 -1.88
N LYS A 150 -0.24 10.00 -1.34
CA LYS A 150 0.45 8.80 -0.88
C LYS A 150 -0.27 8.12 0.29
N ALA A 151 -0.77 8.87 1.27
CA ALA A 151 -1.57 8.30 2.36
C ALA A 151 -2.83 7.58 1.84
N ILE A 152 -3.44 8.11 0.77
CA ILE A 152 -4.62 7.51 0.13
C ILE A 152 -4.31 6.18 -0.54
N ILE A 153 -3.11 5.97 -1.09
CA ILE A 153 -2.69 4.68 -1.64
C ILE A 153 -2.75 3.60 -0.55
N ILE A 154 -2.20 3.88 0.64
CA ILE A 154 -2.26 2.94 1.77
C ILE A 154 -3.68 2.75 2.25
N PHE A 155 -4.46 3.83 2.34
CA PHE A 155 -5.87 3.78 2.76
C PHE A 155 -6.70 2.78 1.93
N ARG A 156 -6.43 2.65 0.63
CA ARG A 156 -7.13 1.68 -0.25
C ARG A 156 -6.89 0.23 0.15
N TYR A 157 -5.78 -0.06 0.83
CA TYR A 157 -5.44 -1.40 1.31
C TYR A 157 -5.94 -1.70 2.72
N ILE A 158 -6.47 -0.71 3.45
CA ILE A 158 -7.03 -0.91 4.80
C ILE A 158 -8.40 -1.59 4.71
N GLU A 159 -8.59 -2.67 5.47
CA GLU A 159 -9.87 -3.37 5.61
C GLU A 159 -10.81 -2.64 6.57
N ASP A 160 -10.34 -2.30 7.77
CA ASP A 160 -11.13 -1.68 8.84
C ASP A 160 -11.23 -0.15 8.68
N LYS A 161 -11.93 0.30 7.62
CA LYS A 161 -12.09 1.73 7.27
C LYS A 161 -12.94 2.51 8.29
N ASP A 162 -13.89 1.86 8.96
CA ASP A 162 -14.69 2.47 10.03
C ASP A 162 -13.82 2.82 11.25
N VAL A 163 -12.83 1.99 11.57
CA VAL A 163 -11.85 2.25 12.62
C VAL A 163 -10.98 3.44 12.23
N PHE A 164 -10.53 3.51 10.97
CA PHE A 164 -9.79 4.68 10.47
C PHE A 164 -10.63 5.95 10.60
N GLN A 165 -11.89 5.92 10.18
CA GLN A 165 -12.81 7.06 10.26
C GLN A 165 -12.96 7.57 11.69
N LYS A 166 -13.15 6.68 12.67
CA LYS A 166 -13.27 7.07 14.09
C LYS A 166 -12.02 7.80 14.59
N TYR A 167 -10.83 7.31 14.26
CA TYR A 167 -9.57 7.99 14.62
C TYR A 167 -9.43 9.32 13.89
N TYR A 168 -9.68 9.35 12.58
CA TYR A 168 -9.54 10.55 11.75
C TYR A 168 -10.50 11.65 12.19
N GLN A 169 -11.79 11.35 12.39
CA GLN A 169 -12.80 12.30 12.88
C GLN A 169 -12.41 12.89 14.23
N LYS A 170 -12.02 12.04 15.19
CA LYS A 170 -11.57 12.51 16.51
C LYS A 170 -10.40 13.49 16.41
N MET A 171 -9.41 13.18 15.58
CA MET A 171 -8.22 14.01 15.39
C MET A 171 -8.57 15.31 14.64
N LEU A 172 -9.40 15.23 13.60
CA LEU A 172 -9.92 16.40 12.89
C LEU A 172 -10.68 17.35 13.84
N SER A 173 -11.62 16.83 14.64
CA SER A 173 -12.34 17.65 15.63
C SER A 173 -11.39 18.36 16.59
N GLN A 174 -10.36 17.66 17.09
CA GLN A 174 -9.35 18.26 17.95
C GLN A 174 -8.56 19.36 17.22
N ARG A 175 -8.18 19.14 15.96
CA ARG A 175 -7.46 20.15 15.17
C ARG A 175 -8.31 21.39 14.92
N LEU A 176 -9.60 21.23 14.62
CA LEU A 176 -10.52 22.34 14.39
C LEU A 176 -10.79 23.14 15.66
N ILE A 177 -11.15 22.47 16.77
CA ILE A 177 -11.45 23.13 18.06
C ILE A 177 -10.23 23.90 18.59
N LEU A 178 -9.04 23.31 18.49
CA LEU A 178 -7.81 23.89 19.02
C LEU A 178 -7.06 24.75 17.98
N SER A 179 -7.65 24.97 16.80
CA SER A 179 -7.02 25.73 15.71
C SER A 179 -5.60 25.26 15.35
N LEU A 180 -5.38 23.94 15.33
CA LEU A 180 -4.10 23.29 15.05
C LEU A 180 -3.89 22.95 13.56
N SER A 181 -4.93 23.06 12.72
CA SER A 181 -4.86 22.76 11.28
C SER A 181 -3.94 23.73 10.54
N VAL A 182 -3.09 23.20 9.66
CA VAL A 182 -2.14 23.98 8.84
C VAL A 182 -2.85 24.91 7.86
N SER A 183 -3.89 24.42 7.19
CA SER A 183 -4.76 25.18 6.29
C SER A 183 -6.13 24.49 6.20
N MET A 184 -7.20 25.26 6.03
CA MET A 184 -8.54 24.71 5.80
C MET A 184 -8.63 24.02 4.44
N ASP A 185 -7.94 24.55 3.42
CA ASP A 185 -7.91 23.98 2.07
C ASP A 185 -7.28 22.58 2.08
N ALA A 186 -6.26 22.36 2.91
CA ALA A 186 -5.61 21.07 3.07
C ALA A 186 -6.54 20.03 3.74
N GLU A 187 -7.34 20.46 4.71
CA GLU A 187 -8.36 19.61 5.36
C GLU A 187 -9.45 19.21 4.36
N GLU A 188 -9.97 20.17 3.59
CA GLU A 188 -10.99 19.91 2.55
C GLU A 188 -10.45 18.99 1.45
N MET A 189 -9.21 19.21 1.01
CA MET A 189 -8.53 18.34 0.06
C MET A 189 -8.42 16.91 0.58
N MET A 190 -7.99 16.71 1.82
CA MET A 190 -7.86 15.37 2.40
C MET A 190 -9.22 14.67 2.50
N ILE A 191 -10.26 15.39 2.94
CA ILE A 191 -11.63 14.87 2.99
C ILE A 191 -12.08 14.45 1.59
N THR A 192 -11.87 15.29 0.58
CA THR A 192 -12.24 14.99 -0.81
C THR A 192 -11.53 13.75 -1.33
N LYS A 193 -10.23 13.60 -1.07
CA LYS A 193 -9.47 12.41 -1.47
C LYS A 193 -9.97 11.15 -0.75
N LEU A 194 -10.32 11.23 0.54
CA LEU A 194 -10.91 10.11 1.29
C LEU A 194 -12.29 9.69 0.73
N LYS A 195 -13.14 10.67 0.41
CA LYS A 195 -14.44 10.44 -0.24
C LYS A 195 -14.27 9.71 -1.57
N ASN A 196 -13.36 10.17 -2.42
CA ASN A 196 -13.08 9.55 -3.72
C ASN A 196 -12.52 8.13 -3.58
N ALA A 197 -11.72 7.86 -2.55
CA ALA A 197 -11.10 6.55 -2.33
C ALA A 197 -12.07 5.50 -1.77
N CYS A 198 -13.11 5.90 -1.04
CA CYS A 198 -14.16 5.00 -0.54
C CYS A 198 -15.27 4.74 -1.57
N GLY A 199 -15.40 5.59 -2.60
CA GLY A 199 -16.67 5.74 -3.31
C GLY A 199 -17.70 6.51 -2.48
N TYR A 200 -18.83 6.88 -3.10
CA TYR A 200 -19.90 7.69 -2.48
C TYR A 200 -20.57 7.06 -1.22
N GLU A 201 -20.21 5.84 -0.84
CA GLU A 201 -20.84 5.11 0.29
C GLU A 201 -20.41 5.58 1.69
N PHE A 202 -19.54 6.59 1.81
CA PHE A 202 -18.99 7.01 3.12
C PHE A 202 -19.45 8.39 3.61
N THR A 203 -20.27 9.12 2.83
CA THR A 203 -20.61 10.52 3.16
C THR A 203 -22.01 10.74 3.69
N SER A 204 -22.85 9.71 3.79
CA SER A 204 -24.25 9.88 4.22
C SER A 204 -24.43 10.25 5.69
N GLU A 205 -23.37 10.27 6.51
CA GLU A 205 -23.46 10.65 7.94
C GLU A 205 -22.77 11.99 8.26
N THR A 206 -22.38 12.77 7.25
CA THR A 206 -21.82 14.13 7.46
C THR A 206 -22.55 15.22 6.69
N GLU A 207 -23.76 14.92 6.21
CA GLU A 207 -24.73 15.94 5.77
C GLU A 207 -25.68 16.34 6.91
#